data_AF-A0AAV4IZE6-F1
#
_entry.id   AF-A0AAV4IZE6-F1
#
_cell.length_a   1.000
_cell.length_b   1.000
_cell.length_c   1.000
_cell.angle_alpha   90.00
_cell.angle_beta   90.00
_cell.angle_gamma   90.00
#
_symmetry.space_group_name_H-M   'P 1'
#
loop_
_entity.id
_entity.type
_entity.pdbx_description
1 polymer ?
#
loop_
_entity_poly.entity_id
_entity_poly.type
_entity_poly.pdbx_seq_one_letter_code
_entity_poly.pdbx_strand_id
1 'polypeptide(L)'
;MVNRRLPRGPIEFWKDILESSKPMDDEIPVFQYLSDLRERLSTALNIANASSDAAAARARYYKNKNSHMRHFEVGDKVLLLLPTNHNKLLLTWRGPYFVLRKVSEVIMK
;
A
#
# COMPACT_ATOMS: atom_id res chain seq x y z
N MET A 1 5.74 -56.10 -19.20
CA MET A 1 6.27 -55.12 -18.23
C MET A 1 6.08 -53.72 -18.82
N VAL A 2 5.06 -52.99 -18.38
CA VAL A 2 4.76 -51.64 -18.88
C VAL A 2 5.59 -50.64 -18.10
N ASN A 3 6.58 -50.04 -18.75
CA ASN A 3 7.42 -48.99 -18.17
C ASN A 3 6.59 -47.69 -18.07
N ARG A 4 5.89 -47.48 -16.94
CA ARG A 4 5.25 -46.19 -16.64
C ARG A 4 6.34 -45.15 -16.41
N ARG A 5 6.59 -44.32 -17.43
CA ARG A 5 7.27 -43.04 -17.21
C ARG A 5 6.34 -42.16 -16.38
N LEU A 6 6.65 -41.96 -15.11
CA LEU A 6 5.97 -40.97 -14.27
C LEU A 6 6.12 -39.59 -14.93
N PRO A 7 5.06 -38.77 -15.00
CA PRO A 7 5.19 -37.40 -15.48
C PRO A 7 6.20 -36.67 -14.58
N ARG A 8 7.15 -35.94 -15.19
CA ARG A 8 8.22 -35.26 -14.46
C ARG A 8 7.61 -34.44 -13.31
N GLY A 9 8.12 -34.67 -12.11
CA GLY A 9 7.67 -33.95 -10.93
C GLY A 9 8.08 -32.47 -11.00
N PRO A 10 7.40 -31.56 -10.27
CA PRO A 10 7.79 -30.16 -10.20
C PRO A 10 9.26 -29.99 -9.80
N ILE A 11 9.76 -30.82 -8.89
CA ILE A 11 11.15 -30.80 -8.40
C ILE A 11 12.15 -31.22 -9.49
N GLU A 12 11.82 -32.23 -10.29
CA GLU A 12 12.69 -32.67 -11.39
C GLU A 12 12.78 -31.60 -12.47
N PHE A 13 11.66 -30.89 -12.73
CA PHE A 13 11.65 -29.72 -13.60
C PHE A 13 12.52 -28.58 -13.05
N TRP A 14 12.44 -28.28 -11.76
CA TRP A 14 13.32 -27.28 -11.12
C TRP A 14 14.79 -27.67 -11.17
N LYS A 15 15.10 -28.97 -10.99
CA LYS A 15 16.46 -29.50 -11.03
C LYS A 15 17.06 -29.41 -12.43
N ASP A 16 16.28 -29.72 -13.46
CA ASP A 16 16.66 -29.58 -14.88
C ASP A 16 16.92 -28.10 -15.24
N ILE A 17 16.10 -27.16 -14.75
CA ILE A 17 16.34 -25.71 -14.92
C ILE A 17 17.65 -25.27 -14.26
N LEU A 18 17.90 -25.73 -13.04
CA LEU A 18 19.09 -25.37 -12.28
C LEU A 18 20.36 -25.99 -12.89
N GLU A 19 20.29 -27.25 -13.32
CA GLU A 19 21.41 -27.97 -13.96
C GLU A 19 21.65 -27.51 -15.42
N SER A 20 20.60 -27.04 -16.11
CA SER A 20 20.69 -26.44 -17.46
C SER A 20 21.21 -24.99 -17.44
N SER A 21 21.33 -24.37 -16.25
CA SER A 21 22.04 -23.09 -16.11
C SER A 21 23.54 -23.30 -16.29
N LYS A 22 23.97 -23.39 -17.55
CA LYS A 22 25.38 -23.29 -17.94
C LYS A 22 25.93 -21.98 -17.34
N PRO A 23 27.16 -21.96 -16.79
CA PRO A 23 27.77 -20.67 -16.44
C PRO A 23 27.75 -19.82 -17.71
N MET A 24 27.10 -18.65 -17.64
CA MET A 24 27.11 -17.69 -18.73
C MET A 24 28.57 -17.40 -19.06
N ASP A 25 29.00 -17.77 -20.26
CA ASP A 25 30.33 -17.48 -20.83
C ASP A 25 30.43 -16.00 -21.28
N ASP A 26 29.44 -15.19 -20.89
CA ASP A 26 29.43 -13.76 -21.05
C ASP A 26 29.89 -13.17 -19.71
N GLU A 27 31.20 -13.03 -19.52
CA GLU A 27 31.77 -12.21 -18.46
C GLU A 27 31.36 -10.75 -18.70
N ILE A 28 30.11 -10.41 -18.40
CA ILE A 28 29.69 -9.01 -18.34
C ILE A 28 30.60 -8.39 -17.27
N PRO A 29 31.40 -7.36 -17.60
CA PRO A 29 32.26 -6.74 -16.64
C PRO A 29 31.39 -6.27 -15.46
N VAL A 30 31.79 -6.59 -14.23
CA VAL A 30 31.01 -6.34 -13.01
C VAL A 30 30.43 -4.93 -12.95
N PHE A 31 31.17 -3.95 -13.48
CA PHE A 31 30.74 -2.56 -13.61
C PHE A 31 29.49 -2.36 -14.50
N GLN A 32 29.40 -3.05 -15.63
CA GLN A 32 28.24 -2.98 -16.53
C GLN A 32 27.02 -3.61 -15.86
N TYR A 33 27.19 -4.75 -15.19
CA TYR A 33 26.11 -5.36 -14.41
C TYR A 33 25.59 -4.44 -13.30
N LEU A 34 26.48 -3.82 -12.53
CA LEU A 34 26.11 -2.87 -11.47
C LEU A 34 25.40 -1.63 -12.04
N SER A 35 25.84 -1.14 -13.21
CA SER A 35 25.22 0.01 -13.87
C SER A 35 23.80 -0.32 -14.33
N ASP A 36 23.62 -1.46 -15.00
CA ASP A 36 22.32 -1.95 -15.45
C ASP A 36 21.37 -2.21 -14.26
N LEU A 37 21.90 -2.79 -13.16
CA LEU A 37 21.13 -3.02 -11.95
C LEU A 37 20.67 -1.70 -11.33
N ARG A 38 21.55 -0.71 -11.23
CA ARG A 38 21.21 0.61 -10.70
C ARG A 38 20.12 1.27 -11.56
N GLU A 39 20.25 1.19 -12.87
CA GLU A 39 19.26 1.73 -13.80
C GLU A 39 17.91 1.06 -13.61
N ARG A 40 17.86 -0.28 -13.58
CA ARG A 40 16.62 -1.04 -13.34
C ARG A 40 15.96 -0.72 -11.99
N LEU A 41 16.75 -0.57 -10.94
CA LEU A 41 16.22 -0.17 -9.63
C LEU A 41 15.65 1.24 -9.66
N SER A 42 16.35 2.17 -10.33
CA SER A 42 15.88 3.55 -10.46
C SER A 42 14.57 3.64 -11.26
N THR A 43 14.44 2.88 -12.35
CA THR A 43 13.22 2.83 -13.16
C THR A 43 12.07 2.18 -12.40
N ALA A 44 12.32 1.07 -11.70
CA ALA A 44 11.33 0.41 -10.86
C ALA A 44 10.82 1.35 -9.74
N LEU A 45 11.72 2.08 -9.08
CA LEU A 45 11.37 3.04 -8.04
C LEU A 45 10.52 4.19 -8.60
N ASN A 46 10.86 4.71 -9.78
CA ASN A 46 10.07 5.76 -10.44
C ASN A 46 8.65 5.28 -10.76
N ILE A 47 8.50 4.07 -11.28
CA ILE A 47 7.19 3.46 -11.57
C ILE A 47 6.40 3.26 -10.27
N ALA A 48 7.04 2.73 -9.23
CA ALA A 48 6.42 2.50 -7.93
C ALA A 48 5.89 3.82 -7.34
N ASN A 49 6.71 4.88 -7.35
CA ASN A 49 6.32 6.20 -6.86
C ASN A 49 5.14 6.78 -7.65
N ALA A 50 5.22 6.77 -8.98
CA ALA A 50 4.13 7.26 -9.83
C ALA A 50 2.81 6.51 -9.57
N SER A 51 2.88 5.18 -9.41
CA SER A 51 1.70 4.37 -9.09
C SER A 51 1.14 4.66 -7.69
N SER A 52 2.02 4.88 -6.71
CA SER A 52 1.68 5.23 -5.33
C SER A 52 0.98 6.57 -5.26
N ASP A 53 1.51 7.58 -5.95
CA ASP A 53 0.93 8.92 -6.03
C ASP A 53 -0.45 8.89 -6.70
N ALA A 54 -0.59 8.16 -7.80
CA ALA A 54 -1.88 7.99 -8.48
C ALA A 54 -2.91 7.27 -7.58
N ALA A 55 -2.49 6.23 -6.85
CA ALA A 55 -3.35 5.52 -5.90
C ALA A 55 -3.76 6.42 -4.73
N ALA A 56 -2.82 7.19 -4.17
CA ALA A 56 -3.08 8.15 -3.10
C ALA A 56 -4.06 9.25 -3.56
N ALA A 57 -3.90 9.77 -4.77
CA ALA A 57 -4.82 10.75 -5.36
C ALA A 57 -6.24 10.18 -5.51
N ARG A 58 -6.38 8.95 -6.04
CA ARG A 58 -7.68 8.26 -6.13
C ARG A 58 -8.29 8.06 -4.74
N ALA A 59 -7.50 7.57 -3.78
CA ALA A 59 -7.96 7.36 -2.42
C ALA A 59 -8.47 8.67 -1.77
N ARG A 60 -7.76 9.78 -1.95
CA ARG A 60 -8.20 11.11 -1.51
C ARG A 60 -9.52 11.51 -2.17
N TYR A 61 -9.64 11.35 -3.48
CA TYR A 61 -10.86 11.66 -4.21
C TYR A 61 -12.06 10.87 -3.66
N TYR A 62 -11.97 9.54 -3.59
CA TYR A 62 -13.07 8.72 -3.09
C TYR A 62 -13.37 8.96 -1.60
N LYS A 63 -12.33 9.24 -0.80
CA LYS A 63 -12.50 9.61 0.61
C LYS A 63 -13.29 10.92 0.76
N ASN A 64 -13.03 11.89 -0.11
CA ASN A 64 -13.63 13.22 -0.04
C ASN A 64 -14.95 13.33 -0.84
N LYS A 65 -15.25 12.39 -1.73
CA LYS A 65 -16.40 12.47 -2.66
C LYS A 65 -17.75 12.64 -1.94
N ASN A 66 -17.94 11.96 -0.82
CA ASN A 66 -19.19 12.00 -0.05
C ASN A 66 -19.05 12.74 1.28
N SER A 67 -17.91 13.39 1.51
CA SER A 67 -17.68 14.09 2.77
C SER A 67 -18.26 15.50 2.68
N HIS A 68 -19.04 15.89 3.68
CA HIS A 68 -19.61 17.22 3.75
C HIS A 68 -18.64 18.16 4.45
N MET A 69 -18.49 19.37 3.90
CA MET A 69 -17.73 20.42 4.56
C MET A 69 -18.54 20.89 5.77
N ARG A 70 -18.09 20.54 6.98
CA ARG A 70 -18.66 21.05 8.23
C ARG A 70 -17.68 22.06 8.82
N HIS A 71 -18.16 23.28 9.01
CA HIS A 71 -17.42 24.33 9.65
C HIS A 71 -17.87 24.44 11.11
N PHE A 72 -16.90 24.56 12.01
CA PHE A 72 -17.15 24.89 13.40
C PHE A 72 -16.46 26.21 13.71
N GLU A 73 -17.18 27.09 14.39
CA GLU A 73 -16.70 28.36 14.88
C GLU A 73 -16.47 28.33 16.38
N VAL A 74 -15.64 29.24 16.88
CA VAL A 74 -15.39 29.36 18.32
C VAL A 74 -16.69 29.76 19.00
N GLY A 75 -17.08 29.01 20.04
CA GLY A 75 -18.36 29.18 20.73
C GLY A 75 -19.48 28.24 20.26
N ASP A 76 -19.30 27.50 19.16
CA ASP A 76 -20.27 26.50 18.73
C ASP A 76 -20.42 25.37 19.75
N LYS A 77 -21.67 24.90 19.93
CA LYS A 77 -22.00 23.73 20.74
C LYS A 77 -21.93 22.47 19.87
N VAL A 78 -21.02 21.55 20.20
CA VAL A 78 -20.78 20.32 19.46
C VAL A 78 -20.89 19.09 20.35
N LEU A 79 -21.23 17.95 19.74
CA LEU A 79 -21.24 16.65 20.40
C LEU A 79 -19.98 15.87 20.00
N LEU A 80 -19.41 15.15 20.97
CA LEU A 80 -18.26 14.28 20.74
C LEU A 80 -18.71 12.82 20.72
N LEU A 81 -18.36 12.10 19.66
CA LEU A 81 -18.62 10.66 19.57
C LEU A 81 -17.45 9.91 20.21
N LEU A 82 -17.67 9.31 21.38
CA LEU A 82 -16.64 8.61 22.14
C LEU A 82 -16.99 7.13 22.31
N PRO A 83 -15.99 6.23 22.26
CA PRO A 83 -16.21 4.82 22.62
C PRO A 83 -16.56 4.71 24.10
N THR A 84 -17.38 3.74 24.46
CA THR A 84 -17.64 3.41 25.86
C THR A 84 -16.48 2.63 26.47
N ASN A 85 -16.23 2.83 27.76
CA ASN A 85 -15.13 2.16 28.48
C ASN A 85 -15.30 0.63 28.48
N HIS A 86 -16.53 0.14 28.40
CA HIS A 86 -16.86 -1.28 28.47
C HIS A 86 -16.89 -1.97 27.11
N ASN A 87 -17.14 -1.25 26.01
CA ASN A 87 -17.17 -1.81 24.67
C ASN A 87 -16.72 -0.79 23.61
N LYS A 88 -15.56 -1.05 23.00
CA LYS A 88 -14.97 -0.19 21.95
C LYS A 88 -15.83 -0.11 20.68
N LEU A 89 -16.76 -1.06 20.48
CA LEU A 89 -17.70 -1.06 19.35
C LEU A 89 -18.94 -0.20 19.61
N LEU A 90 -19.22 0.14 20.87
CA LEU A 90 -20.34 1.00 21.23
C LEU A 90 -19.83 2.44 21.40
N LEU A 91 -20.23 3.29 20.46
CA LEU A 91 -19.96 4.72 20.45
C LEU A 91 -21.17 5.48 21.02
N THR A 92 -20.92 6.48 21.85
CA THR A 92 -21.97 7.32 22.45
C THR A 92 -21.65 8.79 22.23
N TRP A 93 -22.67 9.58 21.89
CA TRP A 93 -22.58 11.04 21.82
C TRP A 93 -22.53 11.62 23.23
N ARG A 94 -21.53 12.46 23.51
CA ARG A 94 -21.41 13.21 24.77
C ARG A 94 -21.34 14.70 24.49
N GLY A 95 -21.86 15.51 25.42
CA GLY A 95 -21.90 16.97 25.31
C GLY A 95 -23.30 17.54 25.51
N PRO A 96 -23.53 18.83 25.20
CA PRO A 96 -22.74 19.66 24.30
C PRO A 96 -21.47 20.26 24.92
N TYR A 97 -20.41 20.33 24.12
CA TYR A 97 -19.15 21.02 24.42
C TYR A 97 -19.01 22.27 23.57
N PHE A 98 -18.21 23.23 24.04
CA PHE A 98 -17.91 24.44 23.28
C PHE A 98 -16.60 24.30 22.52
N VAL A 99 -16.58 24.78 21.28
CA VAL A 99 -15.36 24.90 20.49
C VAL A 99 -14.55 26.08 21.01
N LEU A 100 -13.36 25.82 21.55
CA LEU A 100 -12.47 26.85 22.11
C LEU A 100 -11.59 27.52 21.05
N ARG A 101 -11.15 26.76 20.05
CA ARG A 101 -10.26 27.25 18.98
C ARG A 101 -10.33 26.35 17.75
N LYS A 102 -10.37 26.97 16.56
CA LYS A 102 -10.20 26.27 15.28
C LYS A 102 -8.71 26.07 14.98
N VAL A 103 -8.28 24.82 14.85
CA VAL A 103 -6.87 24.47 14.55
C VAL A 103 -6.65 24.30 13.04
N SER A 104 -7.60 23.67 12.36
CA SER A 104 -7.57 23.47 10.91
C SER A 104 -9.00 23.27 10.39
N GLU A 105 -9.15 23.33 9.07
CA GLU A 105 -10.36 22.87 8.41
C GLU A 105 -10.38 21.34 8.34
N VAL A 106 -11.51 20.73 8.67
CA VAL A 106 -11.69 19.28 8.66
C VAL A 106 -12.92 18.95 7.83
N ILE A 107 -12.73 18.07 6.86
CA ILE A 107 -13.84 17.56 6.05
C ILE A 107 -14.39 16.31 6.76
N MET A 108 -15.62 16.37 7.25
CA MET A 108 -16.26 15.28 8.01
C MET A 108 -17.02 14.33 7.07
N LYS A 109 -17.02 13.05 7.41
CA LYS A 109 -17.83 12.01 6.77
C LYS A 109 -19.13 11.78 7.52
#